data_AF-A0A5N5UAH9-F1
#
_entry.id   AF-A0A5N5UAH9-F1
#
_cell.length_a   1.000
_cell.length_b   1.000
_cell.length_c   1.000
_cell.angle_alpha   90.00
_cell.angle_beta   90.00
_cell.angle_gamma   90.00
#
_symmetry.space_group_name_H-M   'P 1'
#
loop_
_entity.id
_entity.type
_entity.pdbx_description
1 polymer ?
#
loop_
_entity_poly.entity_id
_entity_poly.type
_entity_poly.pdbx_seq_one_letter_code
_entity_poly.pdbx_strand_id
1 'polypeptide(L)'
;MSYEAYKREVIKTVGRMNLGLPRGQDYEYNKRVREHGFEIYQSAESTVRYKPRSTFYSLFKQELGNGRRKASIRQSGESRTEYGVGMFATLLAVGLLTPILPGVLALLSVAYAVGVTATVNSVIEQQRELSGRHAFGSVVALLAIHIGYATGYLVELLGR
;
A
#
# COMPACT_ATOMS: atom_id res chain seq x y z
N MET A 1 -2.82 1.30 12.22
CA MET A 1 -1.48 1.47 11.62
C MET A 1 -0.49 0.90 12.62
N SER A 2 0.42 0.03 12.19
CA SER A 2 1.49 -0.48 13.06
C SER A 2 2.58 0.57 13.23
N TYR A 3 3.18 0.62 14.40
CA TYR A 3 4.40 1.38 14.66
C TYR A 3 5.45 0.41 15.19
N GLU A 4 6.68 0.54 14.69
CA GLU A 4 7.74 -0.40 14.99
C GLU A 4 8.48 0.03 16.25
N ALA A 5 8.64 -0.91 17.18
CA ALA A 5 9.47 -0.75 18.36
C ALA A 5 10.48 -1.90 18.39
N TYR A 6 11.76 -1.54 18.52
CA TYR A 6 12.84 -2.52 18.58
C TYR A 6 13.47 -2.50 19.96
N LYS A 7 13.71 -3.69 20.51
CA LYS A 7 14.52 -3.80 21.72
C LYS A 7 15.93 -3.29 21.44
N ARG A 8 16.59 -2.74 22.46
CA ARG A 8 17.90 -2.10 22.30
C ARG A 8 18.95 -3.07 21.76
N GLU A 9 18.91 -4.33 22.18
CA GLU A 9 19.80 -5.39 21.72
C GLU A 9 19.66 -5.64 20.21
N VAL A 10 18.45 -5.56 19.65
CA VAL A 10 18.23 -5.71 18.20
C VAL A 10 18.98 -4.61 17.44
N ILE A 11 18.86 -3.37 17.90
CA ILE A 11 19.55 -2.22 17.27
C ILE A 11 21.07 -2.34 17.42
N LYS A 12 21.56 -2.82 18.56
CA LYS A 12 23.00 -3.01 18.78
C LYS A 12 23.57 -4.11 17.88
N THR A 13 22.82 -5.17 17.63
CA THR A 13 23.25 -6.30 16.79
C THR A 13 23.10 -6.01 15.30
N VAL A 14 21.96 -5.47 14.88
CA VAL A 14 21.61 -5.27 13.46
C VAL A 14 22.16 -3.94 12.91
N GLY A 15 22.44 -2.98 13.78
CA GLY A 15 22.83 -1.61 13.43
C GLY A 15 21.62 -0.67 13.36
N ARG A 16 21.81 0.55 12.83
CA ARG A 16 20.74 1.54 12.68
C ARG A 16 20.01 1.40 11.33
N MET A 17 18.87 2.07 11.19
CA MET A 17 18.16 2.19 9.91
C MET A 17 19.02 2.93 8.87
N ASN A 18 18.89 2.56 7.60
CA ASN A 18 19.60 3.19 6.51
C ASN A 18 18.97 4.55 6.14
N LEU A 19 19.64 5.64 6.53
CA LEU A 19 19.18 7.00 6.27
C LEU A 19 19.30 7.42 4.79
N GLY A 20 20.06 6.68 3.98
CA GLY A 20 20.17 6.93 2.54
C GLY A 20 18.92 6.52 1.76
N LEU A 21 17.98 5.79 2.39
CA LEU A 21 16.73 5.41 1.75
C LEU A 21 15.68 6.50 1.93
N PRO A 22 15.14 7.08 0.83
CA PRO A 22 14.09 8.08 0.93
C PRO A 22 12.76 7.48 1.41
N ARG A 23 12.55 6.17 1.23
CA ARG A 23 11.35 5.40 1.64
C ARG A 23 11.70 3.93 1.88
N GLY A 24 10.93 3.23 2.70
CA GLY A 24 11.09 1.79 2.96
C GLY A 24 12.28 1.46 3.88
N GLN A 25 12.59 2.36 4.82
CA GLN A 25 13.62 2.17 5.83
C GLN A 25 13.24 1.03 6.80
N ASP A 26 11.98 1.01 7.21
CA ASP A 26 11.30 -0.06 7.93
C ASP A 26 11.41 -1.41 7.21
N TYR A 27 11.11 -1.44 5.91
CA TYR A 27 11.17 -2.65 5.11
C TYR A 27 12.59 -3.24 5.04
N GLU A 28 13.57 -2.40 4.75
CA GLU A 28 14.99 -2.78 4.71
C GLU A 28 15.49 -3.23 6.10
N TYR A 29 15.16 -2.48 7.14
CA TYR A 29 15.58 -2.78 8.49
C TYR A 29 14.96 -4.11 8.97
N ASN A 30 13.67 -4.32 8.74
CA ASN A 30 12.99 -5.57 9.07
C ASN A 30 13.53 -6.78 8.29
N LYS A 31 14.03 -6.57 7.07
CA LYS A 31 14.75 -7.61 6.33
C LYS A 31 16.02 -8.00 7.09
N ARG A 32 16.86 -7.02 7.45
CA ARG A 32 18.08 -7.29 8.23
C ARG A 32 17.81 -7.90 9.60
N VAL A 33 16.79 -7.43 10.31
CA VAL A 33 16.38 -7.99 11.62
C VAL A 33 16.09 -9.48 11.49
N ARG A 34 15.32 -9.89 10.47
CA ARG A 34 15.02 -11.31 10.19
C ARG A 34 16.26 -12.09 9.76
N GLU A 35 17.13 -11.49 8.94
CA GLU A 35 18.40 -12.12 8.51
C GLU A 35 19.36 -12.39 9.69
N HIS A 36 19.25 -11.63 10.79
CA HIS A 36 19.98 -11.87 12.04
C HIS A 36 19.25 -12.82 13.01
N GLY A 37 18.20 -13.50 12.54
CA GLY A 37 17.47 -14.51 13.32
C GLY A 37 16.49 -13.95 14.36
N PHE A 38 16.24 -12.64 14.37
CA PHE A 38 15.22 -12.05 15.23
C PHE A 38 13.83 -12.21 14.61
N GLU A 39 12.83 -12.37 15.48
CA GLU A 39 11.43 -12.46 15.10
C GLU A 39 10.74 -11.09 15.22
N ILE A 40 9.81 -10.83 14.30
CA ILE A 40 9.00 -9.62 14.28
C ILE A 40 7.56 -10.01 14.56
N TYR A 41 6.98 -9.42 15.60
CA TYR A 41 5.62 -9.67 16.04
C TYR A 41 4.73 -8.45 15.77
N GLN A 42 3.51 -8.69 15.32
CA GLN A 42 2.48 -7.65 15.18
C GLN A 42 1.42 -7.84 16.27
N SER A 43 1.32 -6.86 17.17
CA SER A 43 0.27 -6.85 18.21
C SER A 43 -0.87 -5.92 17.80
N ALA A 44 -2.10 -6.42 17.94
CA ALA A 44 -3.32 -5.61 17.76
C ALA A 44 -3.53 -4.58 18.89
N GLU A 45 -2.85 -4.75 20.03
CA GLU A 45 -2.93 -3.85 21.18
C GLU A 45 -2.07 -2.59 21.00
N SER A 46 -1.07 -2.65 20.11
CA SER A 46 -0.22 -1.51 19.80
C SER A 46 -0.98 -0.52 18.94
N THR A 47 -1.34 0.63 19.53
CA THR A 47 -2.05 1.69 18.84
C THR A 47 -1.19 2.95 18.74
N VAL A 48 -1.24 3.60 17.58
CA VAL A 48 -0.59 4.89 17.34
C VAL A 48 -1.62 5.84 16.76
N ARG A 49 -1.60 7.09 17.22
CA ARG A 49 -2.38 8.16 16.60
C ARG A 49 -1.68 8.60 15.33
N TYR A 50 -2.20 8.14 14.20
CA TYR A 50 -1.73 8.54 12.88
C TYR A 50 -2.58 9.69 12.34
N LYS A 51 -1.93 10.67 11.71
CA LYS A 51 -2.60 11.75 10.97
C LYS A 51 -2.50 11.45 9.47
N PRO A 52 -3.59 11.01 8.81
CA PRO A 52 -3.58 10.74 7.39
C PRO A 52 -3.39 12.01 6.57
N ARG A 53 -3.11 11.81 5.28
CA ARG A 53 -3.05 12.87 4.28
C ARG A 53 -4.39 13.61 4.19
N SER A 54 -4.35 14.93 4.19
CA SER A 54 -5.56 15.77 4.25
C SER A 54 -6.25 15.98 2.91
N THR A 55 -5.59 15.64 1.80
CA THR A 55 -6.14 15.81 0.45
C THR A 55 -5.89 14.57 -0.41
N PHE A 56 -6.82 14.27 -1.32
CA PHE A 56 -6.68 13.19 -2.29
C PHE A 56 -5.40 13.32 -3.13
N TYR A 57 -5.03 14.53 -3.51
CA TYR A 57 -3.78 14.77 -4.24
C TYR A 57 -2.53 14.43 -3.41
N SER A 58 -2.50 14.81 -2.13
CA SER A 58 -1.38 14.45 -1.25
C SER A 58 -1.32 12.94 -0.96
N LEU A 59 -2.47 12.26 -0.93
CA LEU A 59 -2.57 10.80 -0.84
C LEU A 59 -2.06 10.12 -2.12
N PHE A 60 -2.49 10.58 -3.29
CA PHE A 60 -2.00 10.12 -4.58
C PHE A 60 -0.47 10.24 -4.68
N LYS A 61 0.10 11.41 -4.31
CA LYS A 61 1.56 11.62 -4.33
C LYS A 61 2.31 10.70 -3.37
N GLN A 62 1.72 10.40 -2.21
CA GLN A 62 2.31 9.44 -1.29
C GLN A 62 2.39 8.06 -1.93
N GLU A 63 1.27 7.57 -2.47
CA GLU A 63 1.22 6.23 -3.06
C GLU A 63 2.01 6.13 -4.37
N LEU A 64 2.13 7.22 -5.14
CA LEU A 64 3.09 7.33 -6.23
C LEU A 64 4.52 7.04 -5.78
N GLY A 65 4.95 7.62 -4.65
CA GLY A 65 6.25 7.35 -4.06
C GLY A 65 6.41 5.90 -3.58
N ASN A 66 5.36 5.32 -3.01
CA ASN A 66 5.35 3.92 -2.56
C ASN A 66 5.47 2.95 -3.73
N GLY A 67 4.73 3.20 -4.81
CA GLY A 67 4.79 2.45 -6.07
C GLY A 67 6.20 2.43 -6.65
N ARG A 68 6.83 3.61 -6.79
CA ARG A 68 8.22 3.72 -7.26
C ARG A 68 9.18 2.93 -6.38
N ARG A 69 9.10 3.10 -5.05
CA ARG A 69 10.00 2.38 -4.14
C ARG A 69 9.84 0.87 -4.24
N LYS A 70 8.62 0.36 -4.37
CA LYS A 70 8.38 -1.08 -4.53
C LYS A 70 8.99 -1.62 -5.83
N ALA A 71 8.82 -0.91 -6.94
CA ALA A 71 9.45 -1.28 -8.22
C ALA A 71 10.98 -1.27 -8.13
N SER A 72 11.56 -0.25 -7.50
CA SER A 72 13.02 -0.16 -7.25
C SER A 72 13.54 -1.35 -6.42
N ILE A 73 12.87 -1.71 -5.32
CA ILE A 73 13.23 -2.88 -4.48
C ILE A 73 13.14 -4.19 -5.28
N ARG A 74 12.15 -4.33 -6.16
CA ARG A 74 12.07 -5.50 -7.05
C ARG A 74 13.27 -5.55 -7.99
N GLN A 75 13.64 -4.42 -8.57
CA GLN A 75 14.77 -4.34 -9.51
C GLN A 75 16.13 -4.56 -8.83
N SER A 76 16.27 -4.25 -7.54
CA SER A 76 17.49 -4.54 -6.77
C SER A 76 17.64 -6.02 -6.39
N GLY A 77 16.62 -6.86 -6.61
CA GLY A 77 16.64 -8.27 -6.21
C GLY A 77 16.50 -8.48 -4.69
N GLU A 78 16.24 -7.41 -3.92
CA GLU A 78 16.18 -7.43 -2.45
C GLU A 78 14.86 -8.01 -1.90
N SER A 79 13.95 -8.48 -2.76
CA SER A 79 12.65 -9.03 -2.37
C SER A 79 12.25 -10.25 -3.19
N ARG A 80 11.79 -11.31 -2.49
CA ARG A 80 11.12 -12.49 -3.09
C ARG A 80 9.58 -12.40 -3.07
N THR A 81 8.98 -11.30 -2.61
CA THR A 81 7.53 -11.29 -2.31
C THR A 81 6.68 -10.64 -3.41
N GLU A 82 5.80 -11.49 -3.93
CA GLU A 82 4.52 -11.40 -4.64
C GLU A 82 3.99 -10.07 -5.22
N TYR A 83 3.45 -10.24 -6.42
CA TYR A 83 2.83 -9.31 -7.34
C TYR A 83 2.07 -8.14 -6.68
N GLY A 84 2.35 -6.92 -7.16
CA GLY A 84 1.40 -6.15 -7.97
C GLY A 84 -0.05 -5.99 -7.52
N VAL A 85 -0.46 -6.21 -6.26
CA VAL A 85 -1.87 -6.04 -5.83
C VAL A 85 -2.38 -4.64 -6.20
N GLY A 86 -1.56 -3.60 -5.98
CA GLY A 86 -1.91 -2.24 -6.39
C GLY A 86 -1.94 -2.02 -7.91
N MET A 87 -1.09 -2.71 -8.68
CA MET A 87 -1.14 -2.66 -10.15
C MET A 87 -2.37 -3.39 -10.71
N PHE A 88 -2.66 -4.59 -10.22
CA PHE A 88 -3.80 -5.40 -10.61
C PHE A 88 -5.11 -4.67 -10.29
N ALA A 89 -5.25 -4.14 -9.08
CA ALA A 89 -6.41 -3.34 -8.69
C ALA A 89 -6.59 -2.09 -9.56
N THR A 90 -5.50 -1.45 -10.02
CA THR A 90 -5.59 -0.31 -10.93
C THR A 90 -6.00 -0.72 -12.34
N LEU A 91 -5.47 -1.83 -12.87
CA LEU A 91 -5.87 -2.37 -14.17
C LEU A 91 -7.36 -2.75 -14.18
N LEU A 92 -7.88 -3.28 -13.06
CA LEU A 92 -9.31 -3.57 -12.92
C LEU A 92 -10.16 -2.31 -12.76
N ALA A 93 -9.67 -1.29 -12.05
CA ALA A 93 -10.34 0.00 -11.96
C ALA A 93 -10.44 0.70 -13.33
N VAL A 94 -9.38 0.62 -14.15
CA VAL A 94 -9.41 1.10 -15.55
C VAL A 94 -10.33 0.23 -16.40
N GLY A 95 -10.35 -1.08 -16.17
CA GLY A 95 -11.24 -2.02 -16.83
C GLY A 95 -12.73 -1.70 -16.66
N LEU A 96 -13.14 -1.30 -15.45
CA LEU A 96 -14.51 -0.83 -15.17
C LEU A 96 -14.93 0.39 -16.03
N LEU A 97 -13.97 1.18 -16.50
CA LEU A 97 -14.22 2.36 -17.33
C LEU A 97 -14.29 2.02 -18.83
N THR A 98 -13.97 0.78 -19.22
CA THR A 98 -13.94 0.34 -20.62
C THR A 98 -14.99 -0.74 -20.88
N PRO A 99 -16.01 -0.49 -21.73
CA PRO A 99 -17.08 -1.47 -21.97
C PRO A 99 -16.66 -2.66 -22.87
N ILE A 100 -15.41 -2.69 -23.34
CA ILE A 100 -14.92 -3.63 -24.38
C ILE A 100 -13.87 -4.57 -23.77
N LEU A 101 -14.17 -5.15 -22.61
CA LEU A 101 -13.28 -6.12 -21.98
C LEU A 101 -13.67 -7.56 -22.36
N PRO A 102 -12.68 -8.43 -22.67
CA PRO A 102 -12.88 -9.87 -22.68
C PRO A 102 -13.58 -10.36 -21.39
N GLY A 103 -14.37 -11.43 -21.48
CA GLY A 103 -15.21 -11.90 -20.36
C GLY A 103 -14.50 -12.05 -19.02
N VAL A 104 -13.24 -12.51 -19.01
CA VAL A 104 -12.43 -12.61 -17.78
C VAL A 104 -12.11 -11.24 -17.18
N LEU A 105 -11.74 -10.25 -17.99
CA LEU A 105 -11.44 -8.91 -17.51
C LEU A 105 -12.70 -8.19 -17.01
N ALA A 106 -13.85 -8.44 -17.63
CA ALA A 106 -15.15 -7.95 -17.15
C ALA A 106 -15.50 -8.55 -15.76
N LEU A 107 -15.35 -9.87 -15.59
CA LEU A 107 -15.57 -10.55 -14.31
C LEU A 107 -14.66 -10.00 -13.20
N LEU A 108 -13.38 -9.79 -13.50
CA LEU A 108 -12.44 -9.23 -12.53
C LEU A 108 -12.76 -7.77 -12.18
N SER A 109 -13.22 -6.98 -13.15
CA SER A 109 -13.68 -5.61 -12.95
C SER A 109 -14.89 -5.56 -12.01
N VAL A 110 -15.87 -6.44 -12.22
CA VAL A 110 -17.03 -6.59 -11.32
C VAL A 110 -16.59 -7.03 -9.93
N ALA A 111 -15.71 -8.02 -9.82
CA ALA A 111 -15.19 -8.48 -8.53
C ALA A 111 -14.48 -7.34 -7.76
N TYR A 112 -13.71 -6.50 -8.46
CA TYR A 112 -13.10 -5.32 -7.87
C TYR A 112 -14.14 -4.30 -7.39
N ALA A 113 -15.16 -3.99 -8.19
CA ALA A 113 -16.24 -3.08 -7.78
C ALA A 113 -16.98 -3.58 -6.53
N VAL A 114 -17.25 -4.88 -6.45
CA VAL A 114 -17.83 -5.53 -5.26
C VAL A 114 -16.90 -5.39 -4.06
N GLY A 115 -15.60 -5.65 -4.23
CA GLY A 115 -14.61 -5.51 -3.16
C GLY A 115 -14.48 -4.08 -2.63
N VAL A 116 -14.48 -3.09 -3.52
CA VAL A 116 -14.48 -1.66 -3.15
C VAL A 116 -15.74 -1.32 -2.36
N THR A 117 -16.90 -1.73 -2.85
CA THR A 117 -18.19 -1.46 -2.18
C THR A 117 -18.24 -2.09 -0.78
N ALA A 118 -17.84 -3.36 -0.67
CA ALA A 118 -17.77 -4.06 0.60
C ALA A 118 -16.80 -3.38 1.58
N THR A 119 -15.63 -2.94 1.10
CA THR A 119 -14.64 -2.22 1.91
C THR A 119 -15.21 -0.89 2.41
N VAL A 120 -15.85 -0.10 1.53
CA VAL A 120 -16.44 1.19 1.91
C VAL A 120 -17.54 1.00 2.96
N ASN A 121 -18.43 0.02 2.76
CA ASN A 121 -19.49 -0.29 3.73
C ASN A 121 -18.91 -0.73 5.08
N SER A 122 -17.93 -1.64 5.07
CA SER A 122 -17.27 -2.11 6.28
C SER A 122 -16.59 -0.98 7.06
N VAL A 123 -15.92 -0.05 6.36
CA VAL A 123 -15.30 1.12 6.98
C VAL A 123 -16.36 2.05 7.59
N ILE A 124 -17.47 2.28 6.90
CA ILE A 124 -18.57 3.11 7.41
C ILE A 124 -19.21 2.47 8.66
N GLU A 125 -19.44 1.15 8.64
CA GLU A 125 -20.03 0.42 9.76
C GLU A 125 -19.13 0.41 11.00
N GLN A 126 -17.81 0.27 10.81
CA GLN A 126 -16.85 0.22 11.91
C GLN A 126 -16.55 1.59 12.52
N GLN A 127 -16.70 2.67 11.75
CA GLN A 127 -16.35 4.02 12.18
C GLN A 127 -17.59 4.83 12.52
N ARG A 128 -17.84 5.02 13.82
CA ARG A 128 -19.04 5.72 14.33
C ARG A 128 -19.24 7.15 13.79
N GLU A 129 -18.18 7.81 13.34
CA GLU A 129 -18.22 9.16 12.79
C GLU A 129 -18.54 9.19 11.28
N LEU A 130 -18.46 8.03 10.62
CA LEU A 130 -18.74 7.89 9.19
C LEU A 130 -20.19 7.51 8.94
N SER A 131 -20.62 7.74 7.71
CA SER A 131 -21.97 7.50 7.22
C SER A 131 -21.95 7.49 5.69
N GLY A 132 -23.07 7.16 5.04
CA GLY A 132 -23.18 7.07 3.58
C GLY A 132 -22.70 8.32 2.83
N ARG A 133 -22.77 9.52 3.44
CA ARG A 133 -22.26 10.77 2.85
C ARG A 133 -20.76 10.74 2.56
N HIS A 134 -20.00 9.90 3.27
CA HIS A 134 -18.56 9.77 3.13
C HIS A 134 -18.18 8.71 2.08
N ALA A 135 -19.14 7.91 1.58
CA ALA A 135 -18.87 6.82 0.65
C ALA A 135 -18.15 7.29 -0.60
N PHE A 136 -18.60 8.40 -1.20
CA PHE A 136 -17.95 8.98 -2.38
C PHE A 136 -16.49 9.36 -2.10
N GLY A 137 -16.23 10.03 -0.98
CA GLY A 137 -14.87 10.39 -0.58
C GLY A 137 -13.98 9.17 -0.34
N SER A 138 -14.51 8.10 0.25
CA SER A 138 -13.81 6.84 0.44
C SER A 138 -13.46 6.16 -0.89
N VAL A 139 -14.38 6.15 -1.86
CA VAL A 139 -14.12 5.63 -3.21
C VAL A 139 -13.03 6.45 -3.89
N VAL A 140 -13.10 7.78 -3.83
CA VAL A 140 -12.07 8.67 -4.41
C VAL A 140 -10.70 8.45 -3.73
N ALA A 141 -10.66 8.24 -2.41
CA ALA A 141 -9.43 7.91 -1.70
C ALA A 141 -8.83 6.57 -2.16
N LEU A 142 -9.66 5.53 -2.29
CA LEU A 142 -9.24 4.23 -2.80
C LEU A 142 -8.70 4.34 -4.23
N LEU A 143 -9.38 5.07 -5.12
CA LEU A 143 -8.89 5.31 -6.47
C LEU A 143 -7.54 6.05 -6.46
N ALA A 144 -7.40 7.10 -5.64
CA ALA A 144 -6.14 7.83 -5.52
C ALA A 144 -4.99 6.94 -5.02
N ILE A 145 -5.27 6.02 -4.09
CA ILE A 145 -4.28 5.04 -3.59
C ILE A 145 -3.83 4.10 -4.69
N HIS A 146 -4.77 3.43 -5.37
CA HIS A 146 -4.46 2.42 -6.38
C HIS A 146 -3.78 3.06 -7.60
N ILE A 147 -4.39 4.10 -8.18
CA ILE A 147 -3.85 4.81 -9.35
C ILE A 147 -2.47 5.39 -9.02
N GLY A 148 -2.31 6.03 -7.86
CA GLY A 148 -1.01 6.56 -7.41
C GLY A 148 0.05 5.48 -7.36
N TYR A 149 -0.23 4.39 -6.64
CA TYR A 149 0.68 3.25 -6.51
C TYR A 149 1.06 2.64 -7.87
N ALA A 150 0.08 2.31 -8.71
CA ALA A 150 0.34 1.68 -10.00
C ALA A 150 1.11 2.62 -10.94
N THR A 151 0.74 3.90 -10.99
CA THR A 151 1.47 4.90 -11.78
C THR A 151 2.92 4.98 -11.33
N GLY A 152 3.16 5.04 -10.02
CA GLY A 152 4.50 5.12 -9.46
C GLY A 152 5.33 3.89 -9.82
N TYR A 153 4.72 2.71 -9.68
CA TYR A 153 5.37 1.45 -10.00
C TYR A 153 5.74 1.35 -11.48
N LEU A 154 4.81 1.67 -12.39
CA LEU A 154 5.04 1.62 -13.84
C LEU A 154 6.09 2.64 -14.29
N VAL A 155 6.05 3.87 -13.76
CA VAL A 155 7.04 4.91 -14.08
C VAL A 155 8.45 4.46 -13.70
N GLU A 156 8.64 3.86 -12.53
CA GLU A 156 9.96 3.34 -12.12
C GLU A 156 10.39 2.12 -12.93
N LEU A 157 9.43 1.30 -13.39
CA LEU A 157 9.71 0.12 -14.19
C LEU A 157 10.11 0.45 -15.64
N LEU A 158 9.43 1.44 -16.24
CA LEU A 158 9.59 1.85 -17.64
C LEU A 158 10.59 3.00 -17.83
N GLY A 159 10.92 3.75 -16.77
CA GLY A 159 11.88 4.86 -16.80
C GLY A 159 13.35 4.43 -16.86
N ARG A 160 13.62 3.19 -17.26
CA ARG A 160 14.93 2.60 -17.55
C ARG A 160 14.89 2.06 -18.96
#